data_AF-A0AA35S8N9-F1
#
_entry.id   AF-A0AA35S8N9-F1
#
_cell.length_a   1.000
_cell.length_b   1.000
_cell.length_c   1.000
_cell.angle_alpha   90.00
_cell.angle_beta   90.00
_cell.angle_gamma   90.00
#
_symmetry.space_group_name_H-M   'P 1'
#
loop_
_entity.id
_entity.type
_entity.pdbx_description
1 polymer ?
#
loop_
_entity_poly.entity_id
_entity_poly.type
_entity_poly.pdbx_seq_one_letter_code
_entity_poly.pdbx_strand_id
1 'polypeptide(L)'
;MLVDLVARILALVPPWTRVYRVQRDIPMPLVTSGVEHGNLRELSVARMKDHGTQCRDVRTREVGIQEIHNKVRPYQVELIRRDYVANNGWETFLSYEDPEQDILVGLLRLRKCSSDTFKLELKGGVSVVRELHVYGSVVPVNARDPSKFQHQGFGMMLMEEAERIALKEHASHKISVISGVGTRNYYRKLGYELDGPYMSKTFHILSATC
;
A
#
# COMPACT_ATOMS: atom_id res chain seq x y z
N MET A 1 6.11 6.95 -30.16
CA MET A 1 6.72 5.62 -29.94
C MET A 1 7.00 5.32 -28.48
N LEU A 2 7.94 6.02 -27.80
CA LEU A 2 8.23 5.73 -26.38
C LEU A 2 7.05 6.10 -25.45
N VAL A 3 6.45 7.26 -25.65
CA VAL A 3 5.26 7.70 -24.90
C VAL A 3 4.13 6.67 -25.03
N ASP A 4 3.86 6.19 -26.24
CA ASP A 4 2.84 5.17 -26.49
C ASP A 4 3.14 3.84 -25.78
N LEU A 5 4.40 3.42 -25.78
CA LEU A 5 4.84 2.21 -25.09
C LEU A 5 4.63 2.35 -23.58
N VAL A 6 5.07 3.46 -22.99
CA VAL A 6 4.91 3.72 -21.55
C VAL A 6 3.43 3.82 -21.18
N ALA A 7 2.61 4.47 -21.99
CA ALA A 7 1.16 4.53 -21.80
C ALA A 7 0.53 3.13 -21.75
N ARG A 8 0.88 2.24 -22.68
CA ARG A 8 0.41 0.84 -22.69
C ARG A 8 0.89 0.06 -21.47
N ILE A 9 2.13 0.25 -21.03
CA ILE A 9 2.66 -0.40 -19.83
C ILE A 9 1.90 0.07 -18.59
N LEU A 10 1.71 1.39 -18.43
CA LEU A 10 0.98 1.97 -17.30
C LEU A 10 -0.48 1.49 -17.22
N ALA A 11 -1.12 1.24 -18.37
CA ALA A 11 -2.47 0.68 -18.43
C ALA A 11 -2.55 -0.76 -17.88
N LEU A 12 -1.44 -1.52 -17.91
CA LEU A 12 -1.37 -2.90 -17.42
C LEU A 12 -0.96 -3.00 -15.94
N VAL A 13 -0.58 -1.88 -15.31
CA VAL A 13 -0.10 -1.87 -13.93
C VAL A 13 -1.27 -2.21 -12.98
N PRO A 14 -1.15 -3.25 -12.15
CA PRO A 14 -2.21 -3.61 -11.23
C PRO A 14 -2.31 -2.62 -10.05
N PRO A 15 -3.48 -2.53 -9.39
CA PRO A 15 -3.76 -1.52 -8.37
C PRO A 15 -2.93 -1.63 -7.09
N TRP A 16 -2.26 -2.76 -6.87
CA TRP A 16 -1.33 -2.95 -5.76
C TRP A 16 0.12 -2.56 -6.10
N THR A 17 0.41 -2.07 -7.31
CA THR A 17 1.78 -1.71 -7.72
C THR A 17 1.98 -0.20 -7.73
N ARG A 18 3.11 0.26 -7.21
CA ARG A 18 3.50 1.67 -7.23
C ARG A 18 4.60 1.93 -8.26
N VAL A 19 4.34 2.79 -9.24
CA VAL A 19 5.37 3.23 -10.19
C VAL A 19 6.04 4.50 -9.65
N TYR A 20 7.28 4.35 -9.18
CA TYR A 20 8.04 5.44 -8.55
C TYR A 20 8.47 6.51 -9.55
N ARG A 21 9.36 6.17 -10.48
CA ARG A 21 9.94 7.10 -11.45
C ARG A 21 9.83 6.49 -12.84
N VAL A 22 9.29 7.27 -13.77
CA VAL A 22 9.20 6.89 -15.20
C VAL A 22 10.49 7.27 -15.94
N GLN A 23 11.20 8.28 -15.45
CA GLN A 23 12.45 8.79 -16.01
C GLN A 23 13.44 9.09 -14.88
N ARG A 24 14.72 9.22 -15.21
CA ARG A 24 15.78 9.59 -14.26
C ARG A 24 15.99 11.11 -14.27
N ASP A 25 16.46 11.63 -13.15
CA ASP A 25 16.84 13.04 -13.01
C ASP A 25 18.22 13.26 -13.65
N ILE A 26 18.29 13.22 -14.99
CA ILE A 26 19.50 13.46 -15.77
C ILE A 26 19.31 14.80 -16.51
N PRO A 27 20.24 15.77 -16.34
CA PRO A 27 20.18 17.03 -17.08
C PRO A 27 20.12 16.80 -18.59
N MET A 28 19.12 17.41 -19.26
CA MET A 28 18.91 17.26 -20.71
C MET A 28 20.13 17.61 -21.58
N PRO A 29 20.97 18.61 -21.25
CA PRO A 29 22.17 18.90 -22.05
C PRO A 29 23.20 17.75 -22.09
N LEU A 30 23.13 16.80 -21.14
CA LEU A 30 24.00 15.61 -21.11
C LEU A 30 23.43 14.44 -21.93
N VAL A 31 22.19 14.55 -22.39
CA VAL A 31 21.50 13.51 -23.15
C VAL A 31 21.82 13.71 -24.63
N THR A 32 22.60 12.80 -25.20
CA THR A 32 23.00 12.84 -26.62
C THR A 32 21.93 12.28 -27.56
N SER A 33 21.06 11.39 -27.08
CA SER A 33 19.92 10.84 -27.83
C SER A 33 18.89 10.21 -26.87
N GLY A 34 17.64 10.07 -27.31
CA GLY A 34 16.58 9.40 -26.54
C GLY A 34 15.41 10.31 -26.21
N VAL A 35 15.06 10.41 -24.93
CA VAL A 35 13.93 11.24 -24.47
C VAL A 35 14.31 12.71 -24.58
N GLU A 36 13.53 13.48 -25.32
CA GLU A 36 13.79 14.92 -25.54
C GLU A 36 13.21 15.82 -24.44
N HIS A 37 12.25 15.30 -23.66
CA HIS A 37 11.51 16.07 -22.67
C HIS A 37 11.58 15.42 -21.28
N GLY A 38 11.85 16.24 -20.27
CA GLY A 38 11.89 15.82 -18.86
C GLY A 38 10.51 15.66 -18.20
N ASN A 39 9.44 15.38 -18.93
CA ASN A 39 8.09 15.19 -18.37
C ASN A 39 7.38 13.95 -18.93
N LEU A 40 8.12 12.86 -19.16
CA LEU A 40 7.63 11.65 -19.83
C LEU A 40 6.37 11.03 -19.18
N ARG A 41 6.24 11.10 -17.84
CA ARG A 41 5.06 10.58 -17.14
C ARG A 41 3.79 11.35 -17.53
N GLU A 42 3.87 12.67 -17.56
CA GLU A 42 2.73 13.53 -17.90
C GLU A 42 2.28 13.29 -19.34
N LEU A 43 3.23 13.25 -20.28
CA LEU A 43 2.96 12.93 -21.68
C LEU A 43 2.31 11.55 -21.83
N SER A 44 2.78 10.56 -21.08
CA SER A 44 2.22 9.20 -21.12
C SER A 44 0.80 9.15 -20.55
N VAL A 45 0.53 9.84 -19.44
CA VAL A 45 -0.81 9.91 -18.85
C VAL A 45 -1.78 10.66 -19.76
N ALA A 46 -1.36 11.75 -20.40
CA ALA A 46 -2.16 12.43 -21.40
C ALA A 46 -2.49 11.50 -22.57
N ARG A 47 -1.49 10.77 -23.07
CA ARG A 47 -1.67 9.80 -24.15
C ARG A 47 -2.63 8.66 -23.79
N MET A 48 -2.65 8.23 -22.53
CA MET A 48 -3.60 7.22 -22.06
C MET A 48 -5.05 7.71 -22.14
N LYS A 49 -5.30 9.00 -21.87
CA LYS A 49 -6.63 9.61 -21.99
C LYS A 49 -7.14 9.57 -23.43
N ASP A 50 -6.28 9.85 -24.41
CA ASP A 50 -6.63 9.77 -25.83
C ASP A 50 -7.08 8.35 -26.24
N HIS A 51 -6.57 7.32 -25.56
CA HIS A 51 -6.92 5.91 -25.77
C HIS A 51 -8.07 5.41 -24.88
N GLY A 52 -8.66 6.27 -24.05
CA GLY A 52 -9.71 5.87 -23.09
C GLY A 52 -9.22 4.91 -22.01
N THR A 53 -7.91 4.85 -21.74
CA THR A 53 -7.31 4.00 -20.71
C THR A 53 -6.94 4.82 -19.47
N GLN A 54 -6.91 4.17 -18.31
CA GLN A 54 -6.59 4.81 -17.04
C GLN A 54 -5.44 4.11 -16.33
N CYS A 55 -4.56 4.89 -15.68
CA CYS A 55 -3.48 4.37 -14.87
C CYS A 55 -4.00 4.13 -13.45
N ARG A 56 -4.07 2.86 -13.06
CA ARG A 56 -4.53 2.46 -11.72
C ARG A 56 -3.39 2.16 -10.74
N ASP A 57 -2.18 2.66 -11.00
CA ASP A 57 -1.09 2.50 -10.06
C ASP A 57 -1.39 3.18 -8.72
N VAL A 58 -0.78 2.67 -7.65
CA VAL A 58 -0.94 3.20 -6.29
C VAL A 58 -0.74 4.72 -6.27
N ARG A 59 0.30 5.22 -6.97
CA ARG A 59 0.69 6.63 -6.95
C ARG A 59 -0.36 7.57 -7.57
N THR A 60 -1.00 7.18 -8.66
CA THR A 60 -2.01 8.04 -9.31
C THR A 60 -3.28 8.11 -8.48
N ARG A 61 -3.57 7.06 -7.70
CA ARG A 61 -4.79 6.94 -6.89
C ARG A 61 -4.65 7.57 -5.50
N GLU A 62 -3.44 7.85 -5.01
CA GLU A 62 -3.22 8.41 -3.67
C GLU A 62 -4.03 9.70 -3.46
N VAL A 63 -4.76 9.80 -2.34
CA VAL A 63 -5.60 10.96 -2.01
C VAL A 63 -4.87 12.30 -2.15
N GLY A 64 -3.59 12.38 -1.76
CA GLY A 64 -2.80 13.60 -1.90
C GLY A 64 -2.55 14.02 -3.35
N ILE A 65 -2.37 13.06 -4.26
CA ILE A 65 -2.19 13.34 -5.69
C ILE A 65 -3.52 13.75 -6.31
N GLN A 66 -4.62 13.09 -5.93
CA GLN A 66 -5.97 13.41 -6.41
C GLN A 66 -6.44 14.79 -5.94
N GLU A 67 -6.13 15.18 -4.70
CA GLU A 67 -6.43 16.52 -4.18
C GLU A 67 -5.62 17.61 -4.91
N ILE A 68 -4.33 17.38 -5.20
CA ILE A 68 -3.48 18.36 -5.89
C ILE A 68 -3.89 18.53 -7.36
N HIS A 69 -4.09 17.44 -8.10
CA HIS A 69 -4.31 17.50 -9.54
C HIS A 69 -5.78 17.68 -9.94
N ASN A 70 -6.70 17.04 -9.21
CA ASN A 70 -8.12 16.98 -9.58
C ASN A 70 -9.02 17.69 -8.56
N LYS A 71 -8.49 18.15 -7.42
CA LYS A 71 -9.26 18.80 -6.32
C LYS A 71 -10.41 17.94 -5.81
N VAL A 72 -10.27 16.61 -5.90
CA VAL A 72 -11.27 15.65 -5.43
C VAL A 72 -10.90 15.16 -4.03
N ARG A 73 -11.91 15.02 -3.17
CA ARG A 73 -11.77 14.42 -1.84
C ARG A 73 -12.67 13.19 -1.77
N PRO A 74 -12.21 12.10 -1.12
CA PRO A 74 -13.00 10.89 -0.98
C PRO A 74 -14.28 11.20 -0.19
N TYR A 75 -15.39 10.64 -0.65
CA TYR A 75 -16.69 10.79 0.00
C TYR A 75 -17.06 9.53 0.77
N GLN A 76 -16.98 8.37 0.11
CA GLN A 76 -17.33 7.07 0.68
C GLN A 76 -16.13 6.13 0.59
N VAL A 77 -15.54 5.82 1.75
CA VAL A 77 -14.33 5.00 1.83
C VAL A 77 -14.70 3.60 2.28
N GLU A 78 -14.31 2.61 1.49
CA GLU A 78 -14.60 1.20 1.70
C GLU A 78 -13.31 0.38 1.83
N LEU A 79 -13.38 -0.72 2.57
CA LEU A 79 -12.29 -1.69 2.65
C LEU A 79 -12.33 -2.60 1.43
N ILE A 80 -11.28 -2.55 0.62
CA ILE A 80 -11.11 -3.39 -0.56
C ILE A 80 -9.95 -4.34 -0.34
N ARG A 81 -10.17 -5.61 -0.67
CA ARG A 81 -9.18 -6.69 -0.60
C ARG A 81 -8.90 -7.24 -1.98
N ARG A 82 -7.61 -7.46 -2.28
CA ARG A 82 -7.16 -8.11 -3.52
C ARG A 82 -6.09 -9.14 -3.19
N ASP A 83 -6.35 -10.39 -3.51
CA ASP A 83 -5.40 -11.50 -3.30
C ASP A 83 -4.68 -11.86 -4.60
N TYR A 84 -3.39 -12.15 -4.51
CA TYR A 84 -2.60 -12.63 -5.64
C TYR A 84 -1.47 -13.56 -5.18
N VAL A 85 -1.03 -14.43 -6.09
CA VAL A 85 0.10 -15.33 -5.85
C VAL A 85 1.38 -14.67 -6.35
N ALA A 86 2.38 -14.57 -5.49
CA ALA A 86 3.70 -14.04 -5.85
C ALA A 86 4.81 -14.92 -5.26
N ASN A 87 5.65 -15.49 -6.13
CA ASN A 87 6.77 -16.37 -5.77
C ASN A 87 6.33 -17.47 -4.79
N ASN A 88 5.31 -18.24 -5.18
CA ASN A 88 4.72 -19.33 -4.37
C ASN A 88 4.19 -18.90 -2.98
N GLY A 89 3.97 -17.61 -2.75
CA GLY A 89 3.33 -17.10 -1.54
C GLY A 89 2.00 -16.45 -1.85
N TRP A 90 1.13 -16.48 -0.86
CA TRP A 90 -0.13 -15.75 -0.87
C TRP A 90 0.12 -14.32 -0.37
N GLU A 91 -0.09 -13.35 -1.27
CA GLU A 91 -0.11 -11.93 -0.95
C GLU A 91 -1.56 -11.43 -0.92
N THR A 92 -1.90 -10.71 0.15
CA THR A 92 -3.16 -10.00 0.33
C THR A 92 -2.86 -8.51 0.36
N PHE A 93 -3.42 -7.77 -0.59
CA PHE A 93 -3.42 -6.31 -0.61
C PHE A 93 -4.75 -5.81 -0.03
N LEU A 94 -4.67 -5.23 1.16
CA LEU A 94 -5.77 -4.53 1.80
C LEU A 94 -5.64 -3.04 1.54
N SER A 95 -6.74 -2.38 1.28
CA SER A 95 -6.75 -0.95 1.01
C SER A 95 -8.07 -0.32 1.40
N TYR A 96 -8.01 0.88 1.96
CA TYR A 96 -9.16 1.76 2.05
C TYR A 96 -9.19 2.66 0.84
N GLU A 97 -10.25 2.53 0.05
CA GLU A 97 -10.41 3.20 -1.24
C GLU A 97 -11.82 3.80 -1.36
N ASP A 98 -11.96 4.90 -2.11
CA ASP A 98 -13.24 5.34 -2.66
C ASP A 98 -13.39 4.69 -4.04
N PRO A 99 -14.28 3.68 -4.19
CA PRO A 99 -14.41 2.92 -5.43
C PRO A 99 -15.04 3.73 -6.56
N GLU A 100 -15.88 4.72 -6.25
CA GLU A 100 -16.53 5.56 -7.25
C GLU A 100 -15.55 6.55 -7.86
N GLN A 101 -14.70 7.14 -7.02
CA GLN A 101 -13.72 8.15 -7.43
C GLN A 101 -12.33 7.58 -7.74
N ASP A 102 -12.13 6.26 -7.53
CA ASP A 102 -10.86 5.53 -7.65
C ASP A 102 -9.71 6.12 -6.81
N ILE A 103 -10.03 6.59 -5.59
CA ILE A 103 -9.09 7.24 -4.67
C ILE A 103 -8.61 6.24 -3.61
N LEU A 104 -7.31 6.22 -3.34
CA LEU A 104 -6.66 5.40 -2.33
C LEU A 104 -6.29 6.23 -1.10
N VAL A 105 -6.82 5.83 0.05
CA VAL A 105 -6.61 6.50 1.36
C VAL A 105 -5.54 5.79 2.18
N GLY A 106 -5.50 4.47 2.15
CA GLY A 106 -4.49 3.70 2.86
C GLY A 106 -4.36 2.30 2.31
N LEU A 107 -3.20 1.68 2.50
CA LEU A 107 -2.90 0.34 2.06
C LEU A 107 -2.15 -0.46 3.13
N LEU A 108 -2.30 -1.77 3.06
CA LEU A 108 -1.53 -2.74 3.81
C LEU A 108 -1.20 -3.94 2.90
N ARG A 109 0.04 -4.40 2.96
CA ARG A 109 0.51 -5.62 2.28
C ARG A 109 0.74 -6.72 3.30
N LEU A 110 -0.08 -7.75 3.24
CA LEU A 110 0.03 -8.94 4.08
C LEU A 110 0.52 -10.11 3.23
N ARG A 111 1.48 -10.88 3.73
CA ARG A 111 1.98 -12.10 3.09
C ARG A 111 1.90 -13.26 4.07
N LYS A 112 1.39 -14.41 3.62
CA LYS A 112 1.56 -15.68 4.34
C LYS A 112 2.98 -16.21 4.11
N CYS A 113 3.76 -16.43 5.18
CA CYS A 113 5.09 -17.01 5.04
C CYS A 113 5.00 -18.47 4.60
N SER A 114 5.85 -18.85 3.64
CA SER A 114 6.01 -20.25 3.22
C SER A 114 7.00 -20.97 4.14
N SER A 115 7.04 -22.29 4.03
CA SER A 115 8.01 -23.16 4.71
C SER A 115 9.46 -22.82 4.40
N ASP A 116 9.72 -22.21 3.24
CA ASP A 116 11.06 -21.89 2.75
C ASP A 116 11.67 -20.63 3.41
N THR A 117 10.94 -20.01 4.34
CA THR A 117 11.41 -18.81 5.04
C THR A 117 12.60 -19.13 5.94
N PHE A 118 13.75 -18.49 5.69
CA PHE A 118 14.99 -18.77 6.42
C PHE A 118 15.09 -18.05 7.78
N LYS A 119 14.42 -16.90 7.93
CA LYS A 119 14.41 -16.11 9.18
C LYS A 119 13.67 -16.86 10.28
N LEU A 120 14.36 -17.06 11.41
CA LEU A 120 13.86 -17.87 12.53
C LEU A 120 12.55 -17.31 13.10
N GLU A 121 12.45 -15.99 13.19
CA GLU A 121 11.30 -15.26 13.72
C GLU A 121 10.04 -15.45 12.87
N LEU A 122 10.17 -15.85 11.60
CA LEU A 122 9.08 -16.00 10.64
C LEU A 122 8.74 -17.47 10.33
N LYS A 123 9.35 -18.42 11.05
CA LYS A 123 9.08 -19.85 10.89
C LYS A 123 7.84 -20.29 11.66
N GLY A 124 7.21 -21.37 11.19
CA GLY A 124 6.16 -22.07 11.93
C GLY A 124 4.73 -21.61 11.67
N GLY A 125 4.44 -20.99 10.53
CA GLY A 125 3.08 -20.51 10.22
C GLY A 125 2.85 -19.10 10.76
N VAL A 126 3.63 -18.16 10.22
CA VAL A 126 3.58 -16.74 10.55
C VAL A 126 3.06 -15.98 9.33
N SER A 127 2.31 -14.91 9.57
CA SER A 127 1.96 -13.94 8.53
C SER A 127 2.75 -12.65 8.73
N VAL A 128 3.17 -12.02 7.63
CA VAL A 128 4.01 -10.82 7.67
C VAL A 128 3.29 -9.65 7.02
N VAL A 129 3.15 -8.56 7.77
CA VAL A 129 2.83 -7.24 7.25
C VAL A 129 4.11 -6.61 6.71
N ARG A 130 4.18 -6.50 5.39
CA ARG A 130 5.36 -5.98 4.66
C ARG A 130 5.37 -4.47 4.58
N GLU A 131 4.20 -3.87 4.52
CA GLU A 131 3.99 -2.45 4.40
C GLU A 131 2.63 -2.09 4.99
N LEU A 132 2.59 -1.05 5.80
CA LEU A 132 1.39 -0.32 6.17
C LEU A 132 1.64 1.14 5.81
N HIS A 133 0.76 1.72 5.01
CA HIS A 133 0.89 3.11 4.59
C HIS A 133 -0.48 3.76 4.58
N VAL A 134 -0.66 4.83 5.36
CA VAL A 134 -1.87 5.64 5.35
C VAL A 134 -1.51 6.99 4.78
N TYR A 135 -2.18 7.36 3.70
CA TYR A 135 -2.02 8.67 3.07
C TYR A 135 -2.84 9.68 3.87
N GLY A 136 -2.15 10.52 4.65
CA GLY A 136 -2.77 11.65 5.31
C GLY A 136 -2.95 12.83 4.35
N SER A 137 -3.97 13.65 4.59
CA SER A 137 -3.82 15.08 4.30
C SER A 137 -2.75 15.62 5.26
N VAL A 138 -1.79 16.39 4.75
CA VAL A 138 -0.85 17.14 5.58
C VAL A 138 -1.66 18.22 6.29
N VAL A 139 -2.31 17.88 7.40
CA VAL A 139 -3.03 18.87 8.20
C VAL A 139 -2.03 19.45 9.19
N PRO A 140 -1.78 20.77 9.16
CA PRO A 140 -1.02 21.41 10.23
C PRO A 140 -1.72 21.13 11.56
N VAL A 141 -0.92 20.78 12.57
CA VAL A 141 -1.30 20.26 13.90
C VAL A 141 -2.36 21.12 14.63
N ASN A 142 -2.63 22.35 14.17
CA ASN A 142 -3.48 23.34 14.82
C ASN A 142 -4.94 23.44 14.34
N ALA A 143 -5.40 22.60 13.39
CA ALA A 143 -6.80 22.65 12.94
C ALA A 143 -7.58 21.40 13.38
N ARG A 144 -8.14 21.43 14.59
CA ARG A 144 -9.12 20.44 15.08
C ARG A 144 -10.45 20.63 14.35
N ASP A 145 -10.55 20.04 13.16
CA ASP A 145 -11.76 20.01 12.36
C ASP A 145 -12.45 18.64 12.55
N PRO A 146 -13.73 18.57 12.96
CA PRO A 146 -14.44 17.31 13.21
C PRO A 146 -14.55 16.39 11.97
N SER A 147 -14.56 16.96 10.76
CA SER A 147 -14.55 16.20 9.50
C SER A 147 -13.23 15.45 9.26
N LYS A 148 -12.13 15.87 9.89
CA LYS A 148 -10.81 15.23 9.77
C LYS A 148 -10.63 14.03 10.72
N PHE A 149 -11.57 13.83 11.65
CA PHE A 149 -11.56 12.70 12.58
C PHE A 149 -11.76 11.36 11.85
N GLN A 150 -12.44 11.35 10.69
CA GLN A 150 -12.63 10.16 9.86
C GLN A 150 -11.31 9.52 9.38
N HIS A 151 -10.23 10.30 9.23
CA HIS A 151 -8.94 9.78 8.74
C HIS A 151 -8.05 9.16 9.83
N GLN A 152 -8.38 9.31 11.13
CA GLN A 152 -7.49 8.92 12.22
C GLN A 152 -7.56 7.44 12.63
N GLY A 153 -8.27 6.58 11.89
CA GLY A 153 -8.44 5.16 12.23
C GLY A 153 -7.96 4.15 11.18
N PHE A 154 -7.72 4.56 9.93
CA PHE A 154 -7.52 3.62 8.82
C PHE A 154 -6.35 2.66 9.04
N GLY A 155 -5.25 3.12 9.64
CA GLY A 155 -4.11 2.26 9.95
C GLY A 155 -4.45 1.16 10.94
N MET A 156 -5.24 1.48 11.98
CA MET A 156 -5.67 0.50 12.98
C MET A 156 -6.64 -0.51 12.38
N MET A 157 -7.64 -0.03 11.62
CA MET A 157 -8.62 -0.92 10.98
C MET A 157 -7.97 -1.85 9.94
N LEU A 158 -6.97 -1.37 9.19
CA LEU A 158 -6.19 -2.23 8.29
C LEU A 158 -5.42 -3.32 9.05
N MET A 159 -4.82 -2.97 10.20
CA MET A 159 -4.11 -3.93 11.03
C MET A 159 -5.06 -4.95 11.67
N GLU A 160 -6.24 -4.53 12.13
CA GLU A 160 -7.27 -5.43 12.67
C GLU A 160 -7.74 -6.44 11.61
N GLU A 161 -8.00 -5.99 10.38
CA GLU A 161 -8.37 -6.89 9.31
C GLU A 161 -7.21 -7.81 8.91
N ALA A 162 -5.98 -7.31 8.89
CA ALA A 162 -4.80 -8.14 8.65
C ALA A 162 -4.62 -9.22 9.72
N GLU A 163 -4.87 -8.90 10.99
CA GLU A 163 -4.87 -9.85 12.11
C GLU A 163 -5.97 -10.90 11.94
N ARG A 164 -7.18 -10.48 11.55
CA ARG A 164 -8.31 -11.39 11.28
C ARG A 164 -7.97 -12.39 10.16
N ILE A 165 -7.41 -11.92 9.05
CA ILE A 165 -7.02 -12.76 7.90
C ILE A 165 -5.88 -13.71 8.30
N ALA A 166 -4.85 -13.20 8.99
CA ALA A 166 -3.73 -14.00 9.45
C ALA A 166 -4.19 -15.15 10.37
N LEU A 167 -5.11 -14.88 11.30
CA LEU A 167 -5.62 -15.88 12.22
C LEU A 167 -6.59 -16.86 11.54
N LYS A 168 -7.65 -16.35 10.88
CA LYS A 168 -8.76 -17.18 10.40
C LYS A 168 -8.50 -17.86 9.07
N GLU A 169 -7.76 -17.21 8.17
CA GLU A 169 -7.60 -17.68 6.79
C GLU A 169 -6.21 -18.24 6.53
N HIS A 170 -5.17 -17.57 7.01
CA HIS A 170 -3.82 -18.10 6.91
C HIS A 170 -3.53 -19.20 7.94
N ALA A 171 -4.36 -19.32 8.98
CA ALA A 171 -4.14 -20.18 10.15
C ALA A 171 -2.76 -19.95 10.80
N SER A 172 -2.33 -18.68 10.84
CA SER A 172 -1.08 -18.29 11.47
C SER A 172 -1.25 -18.16 12.98
N HIS A 173 -0.25 -18.57 13.74
CA HIS A 173 -0.24 -18.41 15.19
C HIS A 173 0.38 -17.07 15.62
N LYS A 174 1.08 -16.39 14.69
CA LYS A 174 1.76 -15.12 14.92
C LYS A 174 1.67 -14.24 13.68
N ILE A 175 1.58 -12.93 13.91
CA ILE A 175 1.73 -11.91 12.89
C ILE A 175 2.95 -11.03 13.20
N SER A 176 3.75 -10.72 12.19
CA SER A 176 4.97 -9.92 12.31
C SER A 176 4.94 -8.76 11.33
N VAL A 177 5.48 -7.61 11.75
CA VAL A 177 5.45 -6.37 10.97
C VAL A 177 6.88 -5.91 10.68
N ILE A 178 7.15 -5.58 9.42
CA ILE A 178 8.37 -4.90 9.01
C ILE A 178 8.22 -3.41 9.35
N SER A 179 8.64 -3.04 10.56
CA SER A 179 8.54 -1.65 11.04
C SER A 179 9.88 -0.90 10.96
N GLY A 180 9.85 0.35 10.48
CA GLY A 180 10.95 1.28 10.68
C GLY A 180 11.13 1.62 12.17
N VAL A 181 12.36 1.97 12.58
CA VAL A 181 12.68 2.24 14.00
C VAL A 181 11.76 3.30 14.61
N GLY A 182 11.46 4.37 13.86
CA GLY A 182 10.59 5.46 14.30
C GLY A 182 9.10 5.11 14.44
N THR A 183 8.64 4.01 13.84
CA THR A 183 7.21 3.61 13.88
C THR A 183 6.93 2.49 14.87
N ARG A 184 7.94 1.93 15.55
CA ARG A 184 7.77 0.86 16.55
C ARG A 184 6.80 1.21 17.68
N ASN A 185 6.82 2.45 18.15
CA ASN A 185 5.91 2.92 19.21
C ASN A 185 4.44 2.90 18.78
N TYR A 186 4.14 3.04 17.49
CA TYR A 186 2.78 2.91 16.98
C TYR A 186 2.29 1.46 17.16
N TYR A 187 3.09 0.47 16.75
CA TYR A 187 2.75 -0.94 16.90
C TYR A 187 2.68 -1.40 18.36
N ARG A 188 3.52 -0.83 19.25
CA ARG A 188 3.42 -1.11 20.70
C ARG A 188 2.06 -0.77 21.28
N LYS A 189 1.44 0.33 20.82
CA LYS A 189 0.08 0.71 21.26
C LYS A 189 -0.98 -0.30 20.79
N LEU A 190 -0.72 -1.04 19.72
CA LEU A 190 -1.59 -2.10 19.19
C LEU A 190 -1.30 -3.47 19.83
N GLY A 191 -0.42 -3.54 20.83
CA GLY A 191 -0.05 -4.78 21.54
C GLY A 191 1.03 -5.60 20.84
N TYR A 192 1.82 -5.01 19.94
CA TYR A 192 2.98 -5.67 19.35
C TYR A 192 4.22 -5.46 20.21
N GLU A 193 5.05 -6.49 20.26
CA GLU A 193 6.33 -6.49 20.97
C GLU A 193 7.50 -6.60 19.98
N LEU A 194 8.70 -6.22 20.43
CA LEU A 194 9.88 -6.31 19.59
C LEU A 194 10.37 -7.77 19.55
N ASP A 195 10.43 -8.36 18.35
CA ASP A 195 10.83 -9.74 18.09
C ASP A 195 11.91 -9.72 17.00
N GLY A 196 13.17 -9.65 17.44
CA GLY A 196 14.33 -9.46 16.56
C GLY A 196 14.22 -8.13 15.77
N PRO A 197 14.27 -8.16 14.42
CA PRO A 197 14.11 -6.96 13.61
C PRO A 197 12.64 -6.55 13.38
N TYR A 198 11.68 -7.39 13.78
CA TYR A 198 10.24 -7.21 13.53
C TYR A 198 9.50 -6.73 14.78
N MET A 199 8.29 -6.22 14.57
CA MET A 199 7.30 -6.07 15.64
C MET A 199 6.31 -7.23 15.49
N SER A 200 6.20 -8.10 16.50
CA SER A 200 5.37 -9.31 16.43
C SER A 200 4.25 -9.29 17.46
N LYS A 201 3.15 -9.97 17.13
CA LYS A 201 2.02 -10.23 18.02
C LYS A 201 1.59 -11.68 17.83
N THR A 202 1.50 -12.42 18.93
CA THR A 202 1.05 -13.83 18.92
C THR A 202 -0.45 -13.87 19.13
N PHE A 203 -1.13 -14.73 18.38
CA PHE A 203 -2.56 -14.98 18.58
C PHE A 203 -2.72 -16.06 19.65
N HIS A 204 -3.37 -15.71 20.76
CA HIS A 204 -3.76 -16.72 21.74
C HIS A 204 -5.00 -17.45 21.18
N ILE A 205 -4.80 -18.70 20.75
CA ILE A 205 -5.93 -19.59 20.54
C ILE A 205 -6.45 -19.90 21.94
N LEU A 206 -7.53 -19.23 22.36
CA LEU A 206 -8.35 -19.73 23.45
C LEU A 206 -8.85 -21.09 22.98
N SER A 207 -8.21 -22.16 23.46
CA SER A 207 -8.74 -23.51 23.37
C SER A 207 -10.12 -23.45 24.01
N ALA A 208 -11.17 -23.43 23.19
CA ALA A 208 -12.51 -23.76 23.64
C ALA A 208 -12.45 -25.20 24.14
N THR A 209 -12.22 -25.37 25.44
CA THR A 209 -12.41 -26.62 26.14
C THR A 209 -13.85 -27.06 25.92
N CYS A 210 -14.00 -28.23 25.30
CA CYS A 210 -15.22 -29.02 25.30
C CYS A 210 -15.63 -29.39 26.73
#